data_AF-A0A6G4U8E5-F1
#
_entry.id   AF-A0A6G4U8E5-F1
#
_cell.length_a   1.000
_cell.length_b   1.000
_cell.length_c   1.000
_cell.angle_alpha   90.00
_cell.angle_beta   90.00
_cell.angle_gamma   90.00
#
_symmetry.space_group_name_H-M   'P 1'
#
loop_
_entity.id
_entity.type
_entity.pdbx_description
1 polymer ?
#
loop_
_entity_poly.entity_id
_entity_poly.type
_entity_poly.pdbx_seq_one_letter_code
_entity_poly.pdbx_strand_id
1 'polypeptide(L)'
;MRLRLPEERPAQPPIGYKIAYPLLSQDGGGAAFLGVSLGGTRPYGVLADARCAYGRRHASPSRRCDCGFHCLSEQAEAEALTATAEHRSALLLEIAVLGRYIRFERGLRYARQRVRTATVGPCRCGRQAAVLADAGWG
;
A
#
# COMPACT_ATOMS: atom_id res chain seq x y z
N MET A 1 31.88 -11.96 -12.18
CA MET A 1 30.90 -11.66 -13.25
C MET A 1 29.56 -11.32 -12.58
N ARG A 2 29.03 -10.09 -12.69
CA ARG A 2 27.68 -9.79 -12.17
C ARG A 2 26.66 -10.20 -13.24
N LEU A 3 26.03 -11.35 -13.07
CA LEU A 3 24.87 -11.76 -13.86
C LEU A 3 23.78 -10.68 -13.70
N ARG A 4 23.51 -9.93 -14.77
CA ARG A 4 22.32 -9.09 -14.84
C ARG A 4 21.16 -10.02 -15.18
N LEU A 5 20.25 -10.18 -14.23
CA LEU A 5 18.95 -10.80 -14.53
C LEU A 5 18.20 -9.93 -15.55
N PRO A 6 17.36 -10.52 -16.41
CA PRO A 6 16.48 -9.78 -17.29
C PRO A 6 15.65 -8.75 -16.52
N GLU A 7 15.44 -7.58 -17.13
CA GLU A 7 14.57 -6.56 -16.58
C GLU A 7 13.10 -6.95 -16.85
N GLU A 8 12.30 -7.05 -15.78
CA GLU A 8 10.88 -7.38 -15.88
C GLU A 8 10.11 -6.17 -16.45
N ARG A 9 9.47 -6.35 -17.62
CA ARG A 9 8.69 -5.31 -18.32
C ARG A 9 7.28 -5.81 -18.60
N PRO A 10 6.40 -5.85 -17.58
CA PRO A 10 5.05 -6.33 -17.77
C PRO A 10 4.26 -5.36 -18.65
N ALA A 11 3.35 -5.90 -19.48
CA ALA A 11 2.50 -5.09 -20.37
C ALA A 11 1.51 -4.22 -19.60
N GLN A 12 1.18 -4.61 -18.37
CA GLN A 12 0.33 -3.87 -17.44
C GLN A 12 1.05 -3.72 -16.09
N PRO A 13 0.76 -2.66 -15.33
CA PRO A 13 1.24 -2.54 -13.96
C PRO A 13 0.90 -3.80 -13.14
N PRO A 14 1.86 -4.39 -12.41
CA PRO A 14 1.54 -5.47 -11.48
C PRO A 14 0.49 -5.01 -10.46
N ILE A 15 -0.37 -5.94 -10.07
CA ILE A 15 -1.32 -5.73 -8.99
C ILE A 15 -0.77 -6.35 -7.71
N GLY A 16 -0.98 -5.69 -6.58
CA GLY A 16 -0.70 -6.27 -5.27
C GLY A 16 -1.63 -5.73 -4.21
N TYR A 17 -1.57 -6.34 -3.03
CA TYR A 17 -2.52 -6.10 -1.94
C TYR A 17 -1.77 -5.69 -0.68
N LYS A 18 -2.36 -4.75 0.07
CA LYS A 18 -1.81 -4.36 1.38
C LYS A 18 -2.92 -3.85 2.28
N ILE A 19 -2.60 -3.70 3.56
CA ILE A 19 -3.52 -3.05 4.50
C ILE A 19 -3.03 -1.64 4.86
N ALA A 20 -3.97 -0.74 5.14
CA ALA A 20 -3.68 0.62 5.58
C ALA A 20 -4.82 1.16 6.44
N TYR A 21 -4.51 2.04 7.38
CA TYR A 21 -5.54 2.75 8.13
C TYR A 21 -6.08 3.92 7.28
N PRO A 22 -7.41 4.08 7.21
CA PRO A 22 -7.99 5.26 6.58
C PRO A 22 -7.78 6.48 7.49
N LEU A 23 -7.48 7.60 6.88
CA LEU A 23 -7.43 8.91 7.53
C LEU A 23 -8.39 9.83 6.79
N LEU A 24 -9.17 10.59 7.57
CA LEU A 24 -10.02 11.66 7.07
C LEU A 24 -9.47 12.97 7.64
N SER A 25 -9.42 14.01 6.81
CA SER A 25 -9.09 15.35 7.28
C SER A 25 -10.19 15.85 8.23
N GLN A 26 -9.84 16.75 9.17
CA GLN A 26 -10.80 17.25 10.16
C GLN A 26 -11.98 18.02 9.54
N ASP A 27 -11.74 18.68 8.41
CA ASP A 27 -12.75 19.39 7.62
C ASP A 27 -13.55 18.45 6.69
N GLY A 28 -13.25 17.15 6.70
CA GLY A 28 -13.87 16.14 5.83
C GLY A 28 -13.51 16.29 4.35
N GLY A 29 -12.64 17.24 3.99
CA GLY A 29 -12.28 17.58 2.62
C GLY A 29 -11.30 16.61 1.94
N GLY A 30 -10.70 15.67 2.67
CA GLY A 30 -9.70 14.77 2.11
C GLY A 30 -9.62 13.41 2.81
N ALA A 31 -9.41 12.37 2.02
CA ALA A 31 -9.07 11.04 2.48
C ALA A 31 -7.59 10.73 2.19
N ALA A 32 -6.96 10.02 3.11
CA ALA A 32 -5.61 9.51 2.98
C ALA A 32 -5.48 8.14 3.62
N PHE A 33 -4.33 7.52 3.42
CA PHE A 33 -4.01 6.21 3.98
C PHE A 33 -2.74 6.31 4.80
N LEU A 34 -2.72 5.62 5.93
CA LEU A 34 -1.53 5.40 6.75
C LEU A 34 -1.12 3.93 6.62
N GLY A 35 0.08 3.67 6.10
CA GLY A 35 0.57 2.29 5.97
C GLY A 35 0.82 1.64 7.32
N VAL A 36 0.61 0.32 7.41
CA VAL A 36 0.99 -0.47 8.61
C VAL A 36 2.46 -0.85 8.63
N SER A 37 3.13 -0.85 7.48
CA SER A 37 4.52 -1.25 7.34
C SER A 37 5.50 -0.11 7.64
N LEU A 38 6.80 -0.42 7.63
CA LEU A 38 7.88 0.51 7.91
C LEU A 38 7.78 1.78 7.03
N GLY A 39 7.79 2.95 7.66
CA GLY A 39 7.47 4.24 7.00
C GLY A 39 6.00 4.68 7.11
N GLY A 40 5.16 3.92 7.81
CA GLY A 40 3.77 4.19 8.15
C GLY A 40 3.51 5.42 9.03
N THR A 41 4.42 6.39 9.07
CA THR A 41 4.27 7.64 9.83
C THR A 41 3.83 8.81 8.95
N ARG A 42 3.74 8.62 7.63
CA ARG A 42 3.30 9.66 6.68
C ARG A 42 2.04 9.21 5.93
N PRO A 43 0.96 10.00 5.99
CA PRO A 43 -0.20 9.79 5.14
C PRO A 43 0.17 9.86 3.66
N TYR A 44 -0.51 9.07 2.84
CA TYR A 44 -0.43 9.14 1.38
C TYR A 44 -1.83 9.07 0.77
N GLY A 45 -2.02 9.75 -0.36
CA GLY A 45 -3.28 9.68 -1.11
C GLY A 45 -3.37 8.44 -2.00
N VAL A 46 -4.42 8.37 -2.83
CA VAL A 46 -4.63 7.29 -3.79
C VAL A 46 -3.44 7.10 -4.73
N LEU A 47 -2.89 8.17 -5.28
CA LEU A 47 -1.65 8.18 -6.07
C LEU A 47 -0.51 8.75 -5.23
N ALA A 48 0.57 8.00 -5.05
CA ALA A 48 1.67 8.46 -4.21
C ALA A 48 3.03 7.90 -4.63
N ASP A 49 4.09 8.67 -4.34
CA ASP A 49 5.48 8.29 -4.51
C ASP A 49 6.12 7.91 -3.18
N ALA A 50 6.87 6.82 -3.18
CA ALA A 50 7.62 6.36 -2.03
C ALA A 50 8.81 7.29 -1.76
N ARG A 51 9.07 7.51 -0.47
CA ARG A 51 10.22 8.28 0.01
C ARG A 51 11.02 7.42 0.97
N CYS A 52 12.31 7.72 1.13
CA CYS A 52 13.12 7.09 2.15
C CYS A 52 12.61 7.51 3.54
N ALA A 53 12.15 6.56 4.35
CA ALA A 53 11.71 6.81 5.72
C ALA A 53 12.84 7.42 6.57
N TYR A 54 14.10 7.07 6.28
CA TYR A 54 15.29 7.59 6.95
C TYR A 54 15.82 8.92 6.37
N GLY A 55 15.13 9.53 5.40
CA GLY A 55 15.59 10.78 4.78
C GLY A 55 16.89 10.68 3.96
N ARG A 56 17.38 9.46 3.70
CA ARG A 56 18.61 9.23 2.92
C ARG A 56 18.42 9.60 1.44
N ARG A 57 19.49 10.09 0.81
CA ARG A 57 19.51 10.47 -0.61
C ARG A 57 19.76 9.24 -1.48
N HIS A 58 18.69 8.62 -1.97
CA HIS A 58 18.72 7.59 -3.01
C HIS A 58 17.34 7.44 -3.65
N ALA A 59 17.28 6.83 -4.84
CA ALA A 59 16.00 6.52 -5.48
C ALA A 59 15.30 5.34 -4.78
N SER A 60 14.07 5.54 -4.31
CA SER A 60 13.22 4.48 -3.76
C SER A 60 12.58 3.62 -4.88
N PRO A 61 12.45 2.29 -4.70
CA PRO A 61 13.11 1.49 -3.67
C PRO A 61 14.61 1.32 -3.99
N SER A 62 15.41 1.26 -2.94
CA SER A 62 16.82 0.87 -2.99
C SER A 62 16.98 -0.52 -2.43
N ARG A 63 17.78 -1.39 -3.07
CA ARG A 63 18.07 -2.75 -2.58
C ARG A 63 18.86 -2.78 -1.27
N ARG A 64 19.50 -1.66 -0.90
CA ARG A 64 20.29 -1.50 0.34
C ARG A 64 19.59 -0.66 1.41
N CYS A 65 18.30 -0.41 1.20
CA CYS A 65 17.41 0.23 2.15
C CYS A 65 16.14 -0.61 2.19
N ASP A 66 15.31 -0.43 3.19
CA ASP A 66 13.93 -0.92 3.27
C ASP A 66 12.91 0.05 2.65
N CYS A 67 13.33 1.22 2.15
CA CYS A 67 12.43 2.23 1.59
C CYS A 67 11.59 1.71 0.39
N GLY A 68 10.45 2.35 0.15
CA GLY A 68 9.49 1.89 -0.85
C GLY A 68 8.16 1.60 -0.21
N PHE A 69 7.10 1.64 -1.01
CA PHE A 69 5.87 0.98 -0.60
C PHE A 69 6.04 -0.53 -0.67
N HIS A 70 5.24 -1.26 0.10
CA HIS A 70 5.21 -2.72 0.14
C HIS A 70 3.80 -3.21 -0.18
N CYS A 71 3.69 -4.32 -0.91
CA CYS A 71 2.45 -5.07 -1.08
C CYS A 71 2.77 -6.55 -1.19
N LEU A 72 1.78 -7.37 -0.85
CA LEU A 72 1.77 -8.81 -1.07
C LEU A 72 1.22 -9.08 -2.49
N SER A 73 1.58 -10.24 -3.06
CA SER A 73 1.04 -10.64 -4.36
C SER A 73 -0.41 -11.15 -4.25
N GLU A 74 -0.77 -11.72 -3.11
CA GLU A 74 -2.04 -12.42 -2.91
C GLU A 74 -2.99 -11.65 -1.98
N GLN A 75 -4.27 -11.58 -2.37
CA GLN A 75 -5.29 -10.88 -1.61
C GLN A 75 -5.54 -11.53 -0.24
N ALA A 76 -5.69 -12.85 -0.20
CA ALA A 76 -5.97 -13.60 1.03
C ALA A 76 -4.87 -13.41 2.08
N GLU A 77 -3.62 -13.23 1.65
CA GLU A 77 -2.50 -12.97 2.54
C GLU A 77 -2.56 -11.58 3.18
N ALA A 78 -3.01 -10.57 2.44
CA ALA A 78 -3.23 -9.23 2.98
C ALA A 78 -4.47 -9.19 3.89
N GLU A 79 -5.53 -9.90 3.54
CA GLU A 79 -6.74 -10.05 4.37
C GLU A 79 -6.42 -10.70 5.72
N ALA A 80 -5.59 -11.74 5.74
CA ALA A 80 -5.17 -12.40 6.97
C ALA A 80 -4.50 -11.44 7.97
N LEU A 81 -3.85 -10.37 7.50
CA LEU A 81 -3.27 -9.35 8.39
C LEU A 81 -4.35 -8.60 9.17
N THR A 82 -5.54 -8.38 8.59
CA THR A 82 -6.67 -7.71 9.25
C THR A 82 -7.34 -8.57 10.32
N ALA A 83 -7.11 -9.88 10.31
CA ALA A 83 -7.64 -10.79 11.33
C ALA A 83 -6.97 -10.60 12.70
N THR A 84 -5.79 -9.97 12.73
CA THR A 84 -5.10 -9.65 13.99
C THR A 84 -5.83 -8.52 14.73
N ALA A 85 -5.83 -8.55 16.07
CA ALA A 85 -6.48 -7.50 16.86
C ALA A 85 -5.90 -6.11 16.58
N GLU A 86 -4.60 -6.04 16.27
CA GLU A 86 -3.87 -4.81 15.97
C GLU A 86 -4.40 -4.12 14.70
N HIS A 87 -4.71 -4.88 13.65
CA HIS A 87 -5.05 -4.34 12.34
C HIS A 87 -6.51 -4.50 11.95
N ARG A 88 -7.39 -4.83 12.91
CA ARG A 88 -8.82 -5.05 12.66
C ARG A 88 -9.53 -3.84 12.03
N SER A 89 -9.04 -2.63 12.25
CA SER A 89 -9.58 -1.39 11.65
C SER A 89 -8.89 -0.96 10.36
N ALA A 90 -7.94 -1.73 9.84
CA ALA A 90 -7.29 -1.42 8.58
C ALA A 90 -8.20 -1.77 7.39
N LEU A 91 -8.07 -1.01 6.31
CA LEU A 91 -8.64 -1.33 5.02
C LEU A 91 -7.73 -2.29 4.27
N LEU A 92 -8.31 -3.22 3.53
CA LEU A 92 -7.62 -3.94 2.47
C LEU A 92 -7.59 -3.04 1.22
N LEU A 93 -6.40 -2.85 0.65
CA LEU A 93 -6.19 -2.06 -0.56
C LEU A 93 -5.68 -2.93 -1.69
N GLU A 94 -6.30 -2.82 -2.87
CA GLU A 94 -5.72 -3.28 -4.14
C GLU A 94 -4.89 -2.13 -4.74
N ILE A 95 -3.66 -2.42 -5.13
CA ILE A 95 -2.68 -1.45 -5.58
C ILE A 95 -2.22 -1.78 -6.99
N ALA A 96 -2.27 -0.78 -7.88
CA ALA A 96 -1.48 -0.81 -9.11
C ALA A 96 -0.04 -0.36 -8.79
N VAL A 97 0.93 -1.24 -9.06
CA VAL A 97 2.35 -0.99 -8.81
C VAL A 97 2.95 -0.23 -10.00
N LEU A 98 3.40 1.00 -9.72
CA LEU A 98 3.90 1.92 -10.73
C LEU A 98 5.38 2.26 -10.50
N GLY A 99 6.05 2.64 -11.59
CA GLY A 99 7.47 2.98 -11.57
C GLY A 99 8.36 1.79 -11.24
N ARG A 100 9.52 2.07 -10.63
CA ARG A 100 10.50 1.02 -10.27
C ARG A 100 9.95 0.13 -9.18
N TYR A 101 10.10 -1.18 -9.34
CA TYR A 101 9.82 -2.15 -8.29
C TYR A 101 10.89 -3.23 -8.21
N ILE A 102 10.91 -3.94 -7.09
CA ILE A 102 11.71 -5.15 -6.86
C ILE A 102 10.82 -6.19 -6.19
N ARG A 103 11.04 -7.48 -6.53
CA ARG A 103 10.48 -8.59 -5.75
C ARG A 103 11.11 -8.58 -4.36
N PHE A 104 10.28 -8.71 -3.34
CA PHE A 104 10.69 -8.68 -1.95
C PHE A 104 9.75 -9.56 -1.14
N GLU A 105 10.32 -10.59 -0.49
CA GLU A 105 9.56 -11.57 0.28
C GLU A 105 8.39 -12.16 -0.55
N ARG A 106 7.15 -12.06 -0.04
CA ARG A 106 5.92 -12.57 -0.65
C ARG A 106 5.26 -11.60 -1.63
N GLY A 107 5.93 -10.50 -1.97
CA GLY A 107 5.38 -9.54 -2.92
C GLY A 107 6.41 -8.56 -3.45
N LEU A 108 6.07 -7.27 -3.41
CA LEU A 108 6.77 -6.23 -4.13
C LEU A 108 7.11 -5.05 -3.22
N ARG A 109 8.29 -4.48 -3.48
CA ARG A 109 8.67 -3.14 -3.04
C ARG A 109 8.73 -2.20 -4.22
N TYR A 110 8.08 -1.03 -4.13
CA TYR A 110 7.87 -0.18 -5.31
C TYR A 110 7.91 1.32 -5.03
N ALA A 111 8.14 2.07 -6.11
CA ALA A 111 8.42 3.49 -6.10
C ALA A 111 7.16 4.35 -6.15
N ARG A 112 6.12 3.92 -6.86
CA ARG A 112 4.87 4.66 -7.00
C ARG A 112 3.69 3.70 -6.94
N GLN A 113 2.58 4.19 -6.43
CA GLN A 113 1.39 3.38 -6.25
C GLN A 113 0.15 4.11 -6.71
N ARG A 114 -0.85 3.37 -7.18
CA ARG A 114 -2.24 3.83 -7.26
C ARG A 114 -3.14 2.87 -6.50
N VAL A 115 -3.86 3.35 -5.51
CA VAL A 115 -4.96 2.58 -4.89
C VAL A 115 -6.08 2.43 -5.92
N ARG A 116 -6.51 1.20 -6.19
CA ARG A 116 -7.60 0.90 -7.14
C ARG A 116 -8.91 0.65 -6.42
N THR A 117 -8.85 -0.10 -5.33
CA THR A 117 -10.00 -0.41 -4.49
C THR A 117 -9.56 -0.34 -3.03
N ALA A 118 -10.52 0.00 -2.17
CA ALA A 118 -10.37 -0.03 -0.73
C ALA A 118 -11.58 -0.78 -0.14
N THR A 119 -11.31 -1.86 0.59
CA THR A 119 -12.32 -2.72 1.19
C THR A 119 -12.24 -2.59 2.71
N VAL A 120 -13.36 -2.25 3.34
CA VAL A 120 -13.48 -2.21 4.80
C VAL A 120 -13.81 -3.60 5.31
N GLY A 121 -13.14 -4.00 6.39
CA GLY A 121 -13.56 -5.16 7.17
C GLY A 121 -14.91 -4.93 7.88
N PRO A 122 -15.43 -5.94 8.58
CA PRO A 122 -16.63 -5.79 9.39
C PRO A 122 -16.47 -4.67 10.42
N CYS A 123 -17.56 -3.94 10.67
CA CYS A 123 -17.62 -2.92 11.70
C CYS A 123 -17.33 -3.53 13.08
N ARG A 124 -16.90 -2.71 14.05
CA ARG A 124 -16.72 -3.14 15.46
C ARG A 124 -17.95 -3.82 16.06
N CYS A 125 -19.15 -3.50 15.56
CA CYS A 125 -20.40 -4.14 15.96
C CYS A 125 -20.67 -5.49 15.27
N GLY A 126 -19.75 -5.99 14.45
CA GLY A 126 -19.84 -7.28 13.74
C GLY A 126 -20.60 -7.24 12.41
N ARG A 127 -21.24 -6.11 12.05
CA ARG A 127 -21.94 -5.97 10.76
C ARG A 127 -20.99 -5.70 9.61
N GLN A 128 -21.31 -6.20 8.42
CA GLN A 128 -20.59 -5.87 7.19
C GLN A 128 -20.74 -4.38 6.88
N ALA A 129 -19.65 -3.74 6.42
CA ALA A 129 -19.71 -2.41 5.88
C ALA A 129 -20.51 -2.44 4.56
N ALA A 130 -21.56 -1.62 4.47
CA ALA A 130 -22.44 -1.60 3.30
C ALA A 130 -22.12 -0.46 2.32
N VAL A 131 -21.51 0.63 2.79
CA VAL A 131 -21.21 1.82 1.98
C VAL A 131 -19.88 2.42 2.42
N LEU A 132 -19.05 2.78 1.43
CA LEU A 132 -17.98 3.76 1.56
C LEU A 132 -18.46 5.03 0.85
N ALA A 133 -18.58 6.14 1.58
CA ALA A 133 -18.88 7.43 0.97
C ALA A 133 -17.56 8.12 0.61
N ASP A 134 -17.33 8.31 -0.69
CA ASP A 134 -16.23 9.15 -1.19
C ASP A 134 -16.54 10.62 -0.87
N ALA A 135 -15.57 11.35 -0.34
CA ALA A 135 -15.65 12.79 -0.09
C ALA A 135 -15.58 13.63 -1.40
N GLY A 136 -15.47 12.98 -2.55
CA GLY A 136 -15.48 13.59 -3.88
C GLY A 136 -14.10 13.69 -4.54
N TRP A 137 -13.09 12.99 -4.01
CA TRP A 137 -11.70 13.15 -4.45
C TRP A 137 -10.94 11.83 -4.68
N GLY A 138 -11.63 10.69 -4.56
CA GLY A 138 -11.10 9.35 -4.88
C GLY A 138 -10.33 8.71 -3.73
#